data_AF-A0A818CRY8-F1
#
_entry.id   AF-A0A818CRY8-F1
#
_cell.length_a   1.000
_cell.length_b   1.000
_cell.length_c   1.000
_cell.angle_alpha   90.00
_cell.angle_beta   90.00
_cell.angle_gamma   90.00
#
_symmetry.space_group_name_H-M   'P 1'
#
loop_
_entity.id
_entity.type
_entity.pdbx_description
1 polymer ?
#
loop_
_entity_poly.entity_id
_entity_poly.type
_entity_poly.pdbx_seq_one_letter_code
_entity_poly.pdbx_strand_id
1 'polypeptide(L)'
;MTTSNLQKFVGTKLINEMLRCDSVRQKERNDWKVLVMDRLATRIISASCKMHDIMSEGITIVEDIMKRREPLGMLEAVYFIQPNEKSINELINDFDKSHALVPKYKAAHVFFTEACNADLFSRLTQSKCAKYIKTLREVNIAFLPYERQVFTLDSPDTFYITYNPTPLPQRNAHLDVIAEQIATLCATLGEYPTIRYRVENEKMAEFAQAVQQKLNQYKADDATMGEGTDKAKSILLLLDRGFDAVSPLLHELTFQAMAHDLLKIENDVFEYEVQTPAADPKINPAQKQKVLLDENDELWTELRHQHIAAVTKSITTKIKDFAIQKRVKDTDRSERTTMKDLSLMIKKMPQYQKELNAYALHFNIAEQCMNTYTKDSGDKLCSVEQNLAMGTDPEGERIKDHMRNIVPLLLDTAIAIEDKLRIIMLYILHKNGNFN
;
A
#
# COMPACT_ATOMS: atom_id res chain seq x y z
N MET A 1 -12.61 18.24 13.62
CA MET A 1 -12.65 16.91 12.98
C MET A 1 -11.22 16.41 12.91
N THR A 2 -10.84 15.53 13.83
CA THR A 2 -9.56 14.81 13.76
C THR A 2 -9.57 14.02 12.45
N THR A 3 -8.81 14.48 11.45
CA THR A 3 -8.66 13.79 10.18
C THR A 3 -8.17 12.37 10.45
N SER A 4 -9.06 11.39 10.25
CA SER A 4 -8.82 9.97 10.50
C SER A 4 -7.74 9.47 9.54
N ASN A 5 -6.52 9.32 10.04
CA ASN A 5 -5.45 8.65 9.31
C ASN A 5 -5.53 7.15 9.63
N LEU A 6 -5.91 6.34 8.63
CA LEU A 6 -6.09 4.89 8.76
C LEU A 6 -4.83 4.19 9.28
N GLN A 7 -3.64 4.55 8.80
CA GLN A 7 -2.36 3.97 9.26
C GLN A 7 -2.14 4.20 10.75
N LYS A 8 -2.28 5.45 11.21
CA LYS A 8 -2.11 5.78 12.63
C LYS A 8 -3.13 5.06 13.50
N PHE A 9 -4.37 4.97 13.03
CA PHE A 9 -5.43 4.27 13.76
C PHE A 9 -5.13 2.79 13.90
N VAL A 10 -4.81 2.11 12.79
CA VAL A 10 -4.43 0.68 12.78
C VAL A 10 -3.19 0.44 13.65
N GLY A 11 -2.15 1.27 13.52
CA GLY A 11 -0.92 1.12 14.29
C GLY A 11 -1.15 1.26 15.79
N THR A 12 -1.97 2.24 16.19
CA THR A 12 -2.36 2.42 17.60
C THR A 12 -3.14 1.23 18.13
N LYS A 13 -4.10 0.70 17.34
CA LYS A 13 -4.90 -0.47 17.71
C LYS A 13 -4.00 -1.70 17.89
N LEU A 14 -3.13 -1.99 16.93
CA LEU A 14 -2.18 -3.11 16.98
C LEU A 14 -1.26 -3.04 18.20
N ILE A 15 -0.64 -1.88 18.45
CA ILE A 15 0.22 -1.70 19.61
C ILE A 15 -0.55 -1.94 20.92
N ASN A 16 -1.76 -1.40 21.04
CA ASN A 16 -2.56 -1.51 22.25
C ASN A 16 -3.08 -2.94 22.50
N GLU A 17 -3.64 -3.58 21.47
CA GLU A 17 -4.28 -4.90 21.61
C GLU A 17 -3.28 -6.05 21.64
N MET A 18 -2.12 -5.89 21.00
CA MET A 18 -1.12 -6.96 20.91
C MET A 18 0.04 -6.74 21.88
N LEU A 19 0.74 -5.61 21.77
CA LEU A 19 2.02 -5.42 22.47
C LEU A 19 1.83 -4.92 23.91
N ARG A 20 0.79 -4.11 24.14
CA ARG A 20 0.45 -3.58 25.47
C ARG A 20 -0.59 -4.41 26.22
N CYS A 21 -1.05 -5.52 25.64
CA CYS A 21 -1.96 -6.43 26.32
C CYS A 21 -1.33 -6.92 27.63
N ASP A 22 -2.09 -6.95 28.73
CA ASP A 22 -1.59 -7.36 30.05
C ASP A 22 -0.97 -8.76 30.06
N SER A 23 -1.44 -9.65 29.17
CA SER A 23 -0.86 -10.99 29.03
C SER A 23 0.54 -10.99 28.41
N VAL A 24 0.87 -9.97 27.60
CA VAL A 24 2.16 -9.79 26.93
C VAL A 24 3.08 -8.88 27.76
N ARG A 25 2.53 -7.85 28.42
CA ARG A 25 3.28 -6.86 29.19
C ARG A 25 3.27 -7.17 30.68
N GLN A 26 4.22 -7.99 31.13
CA GLN A 26 4.46 -8.19 32.57
C GLN A 26 5.30 -7.02 33.11
N LYS A 27 4.65 -6.06 33.79
CA LYS A 27 5.25 -4.80 34.31
C LYS A 27 6.47 -4.98 35.22
N GLU A 28 6.70 -6.17 35.77
CA GLU A 28 7.74 -6.42 36.77
C GLU A 28 9.07 -6.95 36.19
N ARG A 29 9.14 -7.26 34.89
CA ARG A 29 10.38 -7.68 34.22
C ARG A 29 10.51 -7.02 32.85
N ASN A 30 11.68 -6.45 32.57
CA ASN A 30 12.14 -6.13 31.21
C ASN A 30 12.37 -7.45 30.42
N ASP A 31 11.32 -8.22 30.20
CA ASP A 31 11.35 -9.46 29.43
C ASP A 31 11.16 -9.11 27.95
N TRP A 32 12.28 -9.03 27.24
CA TRP A 32 12.35 -8.93 25.79
C TRP A 32 11.58 -10.08 25.12
N LYS A 33 10.90 -9.77 24.01
CA LYS A 33 10.14 -10.74 23.23
C LYS A 33 10.53 -10.73 21.76
N VAL A 34 10.22 -11.83 21.10
CA VAL A 34 10.37 -11.99 19.66
C VAL A 34 9.02 -11.74 19.00
N LEU A 35 8.95 -10.90 17.97
CA LEU A 35 7.75 -10.73 17.15
C LEU A 35 7.88 -11.61 15.90
N VAL A 36 7.06 -12.64 15.79
CA VAL A 36 7.03 -13.56 14.64
C VAL A 36 5.83 -13.22 13.78
N MET A 37 6.05 -12.97 12.50
CA MET A 37 5.00 -12.55 11.57
C MET A 37 5.04 -13.35 10.27
N ASP A 38 3.91 -13.45 9.60
CA ASP A 38 3.87 -13.88 8.20
C ASP A 38 3.91 -12.69 7.24
N ARG A 39 3.80 -12.97 5.94
CA ARG A 39 3.91 -11.94 4.89
C ARG A 39 2.87 -10.84 5.04
N LEU A 40 1.59 -11.19 5.26
CA LEU A 40 0.53 -10.18 5.37
C LEU A 40 0.72 -9.35 6.64
N ALA A 41 0.91 -10.02 7.78
CA ALA A 41 1.12 -9.37 9.07
C ALA A 41 2.32 -8.41 9.05
N THR A 42 3.43 -8.82 8.42
CA THR A 42 4.62 -7.97 8.23
C THR A 42 4.27 -6.70 7.47
N ARG A 43 3.49 -6.81 6.38
CA ARG A 43 3.08 -5.66 5.58
C ARG A 43 2.11 -4.75 6.33
N ILE A 44 1.17 -5.30 7.10
CA ILE A 44 0.25 -4.52 7.95
C ILE A 44 1.07 -3.67 8.93
N ILE A 45 1.97 -4.31 9.69
CA ILE A 45 2.80 -3.64 10.69
C ILE A 45 3.74 -2.61 10.05
N SER A 46 4.35 -2.94 8.90
CA SER A 46 5.23 -2.02 8.17
C SER A 46 4.50 -0.77 7.67
N ALA A 47 3.21 -0.88 7.31
CA ALA A 47 2.41 0.24 6.84
C ALA A 47 1.89 1.13 7.98
N SER A 48 1.71 0.58 9.18
CA SER A 48 1.07 1.29 10.29
C SER A 48 2.00 1.70 11.44
N CYS A 49 3.14 1.05 11.60
CA CYS A 49 4.04 1.21 12.74
C CYS A 49 5.50 1.38 12.29
N LYS A 50 6.25 2.25 12.95
CA LYS A 50 7.71 2.33 12.75
C LYS A 50 8.40 1.29 13.63
N MET A 51 9.58 0.84 13.22
CA MET A 51 10.36 -0.14 13.99
C MET A 51 10.63 0.32 15.43
N HIS A 52 10.87 1.63 15.63
CA HIS A 52 11.08 2.17 16.98
C HIS A 52 9.84 2.05 17.89
N ASP A 53 8.63 2.14 17.35
CA ASP A 53 7.39 2.00 18.12
C ASP A 53 7.29 0.58 18.67
N ILE A 54 7.57 -0.41 17.81
CA ILE A 54 7.53 -1.84 18.16
C ILE A 54 8.61 -2.19 19.19
N MET A 55 9.85 -1.72 18.97
CA MET A 55 10.97 -1.99 19.87
C MET A 55 10.78 -1.34 21.24
N SER A 56 10.16 -0.15 21.30
CA SER A 56 9.87 0.54 22.56
C SER A 56 8.89 -0.22 23.45
N GLU A 57 8.10 -1.14 22.89
CA GLU A 57 7.14 -1.98 23.60
C GLU A 57 7.71 -3.37 23.97
N GLY A 58 9.04 -3.53 23.99
CA GLY A 58 9.71 -4.72 24.51
C GLY A 58 9.95 -5.84 23.49
N ILE A 59 9.79 -5.55 22.19
CA ILE A 59 10.22 -6.44 21.10
C ILE A 59 11.70 -6.20 20.80
N THR A 60 12.52 -7.25 20.81
CA THR A 60 13.95 -7.15 20.50
C THR A 60 14.27 -7.52 19.06
N ILE A 61 13.52 -8.46 18.49
CA ILE A 61 13.74 -8.99 17.15
C ILE A 61 12.42 -9.30 16.48
N VAL A 62 12.38 -9.04 15.17
CA VAL A 62 11.25 -9.35 14.29
C VAL A 62 11.69 -10.47 13.34
N GLU A 63 10.92 -11.54 13.27
CA GLU A 63 11.22 -12.70 12.44
C GLU A 63 10.04 -13.09 11.53
N ASP A 64 10.37 -13.68 10.39
CA ASP A 64 9.41 -14.24 9.43
C ASP A 64 9.14 -15.71 9.75
N ILE A 65 7.88 -16.06 9.99
CA ILE A 65 7.47 -17.41 10.35
C ILE A 65 7.87 -18.46 9.29
N MET A 66 7.90 -18.06 8.01
CA MET A 66 8.19 -18.94 6.87
C MET A 66 9.70 -19.15 6.67
N LYS A 67 10.54 -18.38 7.36
CA LYS A 67 12.00 -18.50 7.29
C LYS A 67 12.54 -19.36 8.41
N ARG A 68 13.71 -19.94 8.17
CA ARG A 68 14.46 -20.66 9.20
C ARG A 68 14.99 -19.67 10.23
N ARG A 69 14.49 -19.80 11.46
CA ARG A 69 14.81 -18.95 12.63
C ARG A 69 15.69 -19.67 13.65
N GLU A 70 16.49 -18.95 14.42
CA GLU A 70 17.31 -19.52 15.49
C GLU A 70 16.45 -19.82 16.74
N PRO A 71 16.66 -20.93 17.45
CA PRO A 71 15.95 -21.19 18.71
C PRO A 71 16.37 -20.21 19.81
N LEU A 72 15.41 -19.43 20.30
CA LEU A 72 15.56 -18.47 21.40
C LEU A 72 14.73 -18.92 22.62
N GLY A 73 15.05 -20.10 23.16
CA GLY A 73 14.25 -20.78 24.19
C GLY A 73 14.10 -20.06 25.54
N MET A 74 14.83 -18.95 25.76
CA MET A 74 14.68 -18.10 26.95
C MET A 74 13.64 -16.98 26.76
N LEU A 75 13.35 -16.61 25.50
CA LEU A 75 12.44 -15.52 25.16
C LEU A 75 11.04 -16.06 24.85
N GLU A 76 10.03 -15.24 25.10
CA GLU A 76 8.65 -15.51 24.69
C GLU A 76 8.41 -14.88 23.31
N ALA A 77 7.58 -15.51 22.49
CA ALA A 77 7.27 -15.04 21.15
C ALA A 77 5.83 -14.54 21.05
N VAL A 78 5.66 -13.40 20.40
CA VAL A 78 4.38 -12.84 19.96
C VAL A 78 4.22 -13.20 18.49
N TYR A 79 3.24 -14.03 18.17
CA TYR A 79 2.89 -14.39 16.81
C TYR A 79 1.77 -13.50 16.32
N PHE A 80 2.02 -12.71 15.28
CA PHE A 80 0.99 -12.01 14.51
C PHE A 80 0.90 -12.64 13.14
N ILE A 81 -0.11 -13.48 12.90
CA ILE A 81 -0.16 -14.32 11.70
C ILE A 81 -1.58 -14.48 11.19
N GLN A 82 -1.72 -14.76 9.90
CA GLN A 82 -2.98 -15.20 9.32
C GLN A 82 -3.34 -16.60 9.80
N PRO A 83 -4.62 -16.89 10.06
CA PRO A 83 -5.10 -18.22 10.42
C PRO A 83 -5.22 -19.13 9.19
N ASN A 84 -4.13 -19.32 8.46
CA ASN A 84 -4.06 -20.24 7.32
C ASN A 84 -3.24 -21.49 7.66
N GLU A 85 -3.36 -22.53 6.84
CA GLU A 85 -2.67 -23.81 7.04
C GLU A 85 -1.16 -23.66 7.19
N LYS A 86 -0.52 -22.82 6.36
CA LYS A 86 0.94 -22.66 6.36
C LYS A 86 1.40 -22.04 7.68
N SER A 87 0.84 -20.90 8.06
CA SER A 87 1.22 -20.17 9.27
C SER A 87 0.94 -20.99 10.55
N ILE A 88 -0.19 -21.69 10.61
CA ILE A 88 -0.53 -22.54 11.75
C ILE A 88 0.37 -23.78 11.85
N ASN A 89 0.74 -24.39 10.72
CA ASN A 89 1.67 -25.52 10.72
C ASN A 89 3.06 -25.11 11.20
N GLU A 90 3.57 -23.96 10.73
CA GLU A 90 4.87 -23.45 11.19
C GLU A 90 4.85 -23.07 12.67
N LEU A 91 3.75 -22.49 13.16
CA LEU A 91 3.55 -22.25 14.59
C LEU A 91 3.60 -23.58 15.38
N ILE A 92 2.92 -24.63 14.91
CA ILE A 92 2.95 -25.95 15.56
C ILE A 92 4.37 -26.53 15.55
N ASN A 93 5.07 -26.42 14.43
CA ASN A 93 6.43 -26.94 14.24
C ASN A 93 7.44 -26.27 15.18
N ASP A 94 7.27 -24.98 15.51
CA ASP A 94 8.15 -24.26 16.44
C ASP A 94 8.17 -24.88 17.85
N PHE A 95 7.13 -25.64 18.22
CA PHE A 95 6.97 -26.24 19.55
C PHE A 95 6.86 -27.77 19.54
N ASP A 96 6.91 -28.41 18.37
CA ASP A 96 6.90 -29.87 18.29
C ASP A 96 8.30 -30.45 18.51
N LYS A 97 8.43 -31.20 19.61
CA LYS A 97 9.66 -31.88 20.00
C LYS A 97 10.05 -33.06 19.10
N SER A 98 9.17 -33.45 18.17
CA SER A 98 9.49 -34.45 17.14
C SER A 98 10.55 -33.93 16.15
N HIS A 99 10.58 -32.62 15.93
CA HIS A 99 11.46 -31.96 14.95
C HIS A 99 12.68 -31.27 15.60
N ALA A 100 12.60 -30.91 16.89
CA ALA A 100 13.70 -30.30 17.63
C ALA A 100 13.73 -30.74 19.11
N LEU A 101 14.93 -30.92 19.68
CA LEU A 101 15.12 -31.30 21.10
C LEU A 101 14.55 -30.26 22.08
N VAL A 102 14.53 -28.98 21.68
CA VAL A 102 14.09 -27.84 22.49
C VAL A 102 13.10 -27.02 21.65
N PRO A 103 11.98 -26.53 22.23
CA PRO A 103 11.09 -25.61 21.53
C PRO A 103 11.83 -24.33 21.13
N LYS A 104 11.40 -23.69 20.04
CA LYS A 104 12.02 -22.45 19.55
C LYS A 104 11.95 -21.30 20.53
N TYR A 105 10.84 -21.17 21.25
CA TYR A 105 10.62 -20.11 22.22
C TYR A 105 10.10 -20.69 23.53
N LYS A 106 10.18 -19.91 24.61
CA LYS A 106 9.71 -20.28 25.94
C LYS A 106 8.18 -20.44 26.01
N ALA A 107 7.46 -19.56 25.32
CA ALA A 107 5.99 -19.53 25.23
C ALA A 107 5.53 -18.76 23.99
N ALA A 108 4.27 -18.90 23.61
CA ALA A 108 3.63 -18.23 22.48
C ALA A 108 2.45 -17.35 22.91
N HIS A 109 2.41 -16.12 22.42
CA HIS A 109 1.23 -15.25 22.42
C HIS A 109 0.75 -15.11 20.99
N VAL A 110 -0.35 -15.78 20.64
CA VAL A 110 -0.85 -15.89 19.28
C VAL A 110 -1.99 -14.89 19.06
N PHE A 111 -1.81 -14.07 18.04
CA PHE A 111 -2.76 -13.07 17.58
C PHE A 111 -3.03 -13.32 16.10
N PHE A 112 -4.26 -13.73 15.78
CA PHE A 112 -4.67 -13.91 14.39
C PHE A 112 -5.11 -12.59 13.76
N THR A 113 -4.79 -12.39 12.48
CA THR A 113 -5.21 -11.21 11.71
C THR A 113 -6.72 -11.16 11.49
N GLU A 114 -7.38 -12.31 11.39
CA GLU A 114 -8.81 -12.48 11.13
C GLU A 114 -9.34 -13.71 11.88
N ALA A 115 -10.65 -13.98 11.76
CA ALA A 115 -11.29 -15.12 12.38
C ALA A 115 -10.63 -16.45 11.96
N CYS A 116 -10.29 -17.29 12.93
CA CYS A 116 -9.71 -18.59 12.67
C CYS A 116 -10.80 -19.63 12.43
N ASN A 117 -10.71 -20.39 11.32
CA ASN A 117 -11.69 -21.42 11.05
C ASN A 117 -11.63 -22.54 12.11
N ALA A 118 -12.76 -23.22 12.33
CA ALA A 118 -12.89 -24.22 13.39
C ALA A 118 -11.91 -25.40 13.24
N ASP A 119 -11.63 -25.80 11.99
CA ASP A 119 -10.74 -26.94 11.69
C ASP A 119 -9.29 -26.64 12.07
N LEU A 120 -8.78 -25.46 11.70
CA LEU A 120 -7.43 -25.04 12.02
C LEU A 120 -7.29 -24.72 13.51
N PHE A 121 -8.32 -24.13 14.12
CA PHE A 121 -8.35 -23.89 15.56
C PHE A 121 -8.30 -25.22 16.35
N SER A 122 -9.10 -26.21 15.95
CA SER A 122 -9.08 -27.56 16.51
C SER A 122 -7.71 -28.21 16.35
N ARG A 123 -7.11 -28.11 15.16
CA ARG A 123 -5.76 -28.63 14.90
C ARG A 123 -4.70 -27.99 15.80
N LEU A 124 -4.75 -26.67 15.98
CA LEU A 124 -3.82 -25.95 16.85
C LEU A 124 -3.97 -26.38 18.32
N THR A 125 -5.21 -26.42 18.81
CA THR A 125 -5.53 -26.74 20.21
C THR A 125 -5.26 -28.20 20.58
N GLN A 126 -5.39 -29.13 19.63
CA GLN A 126 -5.04 -30.54 19.80
C GLN A 126 -3.53 -30.83 19.66
N SER A 127 -2.76 -29.86 19.14
CA SER A 127 -1.32 -30.03 18.96
C SER A 127 -0.54 -29.90 20.27
N LYS A 128 0.73 -30.35 20.25
CA LYS A 128 1.65 -30.13 21.38
C LYS A 128 1.99 -28.66 21.61
N CYS A 129 1.72 -27.77 20.64
CA CYS A 129 1.93 -26.34 20.77
C CYS A 129 1.01 -25.73 21.82
N ALA A 130 -0.22 -26.26 21.99
CA ALA A 130 -1.24 -25.69 22.87
C ALA A 130 -0.76 -25.44 24.31
N LYS A 131 0.11 -26.30 24.86
CA LYS A 131 0.67 -26.13 26.22
C LYS A 131 1.62 -24.95 26.39
N TYR A 132 2.12 -24.39 25.29
CA TYR A 132 3.01 -23.23 25.26
C TYR A 132 2.25 -21.93 24.96
N ILE A 133 0.98 -22.01 24.52
CA ILE A 133 0.17 -20.84 24.20
C ILE A 133 -0.33 -20.20 25.49
N LYS A 134 0.14 -18.98 25.76
CA LYS A 134 -0.31 -18.14 26.89
C LYS A 134 -1.43 -17.18 26.51
N THR A 135 -1.54 -16.84 25.25
CA THR A 135 -2.57 -15.92 24.73
C THR A 135 -2.96 -16.40 23.35
N LEU A 136 -4.26 -16.42 23.08
CA LEU A 136 -4.82 -16.73 21.77
C LEU A 136 -5.98 -15.75 21.55
N ARG A 137 -5.81 -14.81 20.62
CA ARG A 137 -6.78 -13.76 20.32
C ARG A 137 -6.86 -13.49 18.83
N GLU A 138 -7.95 -12.91 18.39
CA GLU A 138 -8.15 -12.42 17.04
C GLU A 138 -8.17 -10.89 17.09
N VAL A 139 -7.38 -10.26 16.22
CA VAL A 139 -7.24 -8.79 16.16
C VAL A 139 -8.20 -8.17 15.14
N ASN A 140 -8.64 -8.98 14.18
CA ASN A 140 -9.60 -8.58 13.13
C ASN A 140 -9.11 -7.36 12.33
N ILE A 141 -7.87 -7.44 11.84
CA ILE A 141 -7.23 -6.54 10.88
C ILE A 141 -6.56 -7.41 9.82
N ALA A 142 -7.23 -7.59 8.68
CA ALA A 142 -6.73 -8.37 7.55
C ALA A 142 -6.69 -7.55 6.24
N PHE A 143 -6.37 -6.26 6.36
CA PHE A 143 -6.16 -5.33 5.26
C PHE A 143 -4.90 -4.49 5.50
N LEU A 144 -4.29 -3.98 4.44
CA LEU A 144 -3.17 -3.05 4.51
C LEU A 144 -3.69 -1.60 4.52
N PRO A 145 -3.36 -0.78 5.54
CA PRO A 145 -3.62 0.65 5.51
C PRO A 145 -2.59 1.34 4.59
N TYR A 146 -2.86 1.32 3.29
CA TYR A 146 -1.90 1.79 2.27
C TYR A 146 -1.61 3.29 2.37
N GLU A 147 -2.65 4.10 2.57
CA GLU A 147 -2.56 5.53 2.85
C GLU A 147 -3.58 5.93 3.92
N ARG A 148 -3.62 7.21 4.31
CA ARG A 148 -4.59 7.75 5.27
C ARG A 148 -6.05 7.39 4.97
N GLN A 149 -6.39 7.23 3.70
CA GLN A 149 -7.75 7.01 3.20
C GLN A 149 -7.82 5.90 2.13
N VAL A 150 -6.73 5.15 1.95
CA VAL A 150 -6.66 4.06 0.98
C VAL A 150 -6.27 2.79 1.72
N PHE A 151 -6.98 1.71 1.46
CA PHE A 151 -6.62 0.38 1.93
C PHE A 151 -6.49 -0.57 0.74
N THR A 152 -5.73 -1.64 0.93
CA THR A 152 -5.66 -2.75 -0.03
C THR A 152 -5.75 -4.08 0.69
N LEU A 153 -6.34 -5.07 0.02
CA LEU A 153 -6.44 -6.44 0.51
C LEU A 153 -5.26 -7.30 0.04
N ASP A 154 -4.34 -6.71 -0.73
CA ASP A 154 -3.12 -7.36 -1.24
C ASP A 154 -3.40 -8.69 -1.98
N SER A 155 -4.49 -8.73 -2.73
CA SER A 155 -4.98 -9.95 -3.39
C SER A 155 -5.15 -9.75 -4.91
N PRO A 156 -4.05 -9.57 -5.66
CA PRO A 156 -4.09 -9.37 -7.11
C PRO A 156 -4.71 -10.57 -7.84
N ASP A 157 -4.57 -11.78 -7.29
CA ASP A 157 -5.16 -13.01 -7.82
C ASP A 157 -6.70 -12.95 -7.89
N THR A 158 -7.33 -12.10 -7.07
CA THR A 158 -8.78 -11.85 -7.10
C THR A 158 -9.24 -11.40 -8.49
N PHE A 159 -8.40 -10.63 -9.21
CA PHE A 159 -8.71 -10.20 -10.57
C PHE A 159 -8.86 -11.41 -11.50
N TYR A 160 -7.86 -12.29 -11.50
CA TYR A 160 -7.91 -13.53 -12.29
C TYR A 160 -9.10 -14.41 -11.88
N ILE A 161 -9.30 -14.62 -10.58
CA ILE A 161 -10.38 -15.47 -10.06
C ILE A 161 -11.78 -14.96 -10.45
N THR A 162 -11.95 -13.63 -10.53
CA THR A 162 -13.25 -13.00 -10.80
C THR A 162 -13.55 -12.90 -12.30
N TYR A 163 -12.53 -12.53 -13.10
CA TYR A 163 -12.69 -12.23 -14.52
C TYR A 163 -12.33 -13.39 -15.46
N ASN A 164 -11.78 -14.49 -14.95
CA ASN A 164 -11.58 -15.68 -15.78
C ASN A 164 -12.94 -16.21 -16.28
N PRO A 165 -13.11 -16.39 -17.61
CA PRO A 165 -14.35 -16.91 -18.17
C PRO A 165 -14.62 -18.36 -17.75
N THR A 166 -13.56 -19.13 -17.45
CA THR A 166 -13.67 -20.49 -16.94
C THR A 166 -13.95 -20.45 -15.43
N PRO A 167 -15.08 -20.98 -14.95
CA PRO A 167 -15.38 -21.02 -13.52
C PRO A 167 -14.32 -21.79 -12.75
N LEU A 168 -13.65 -21.13 -11.80
CA LEU A 168 -12.69 -21.76 -10.92
C LEU A 168 -13.39 -22.34 -9.69
N PRO A 169 -13.13 -23.60 -9.29
CA PRO A 169 -13.76 -24.22 -8.12
C PRO A 169 -13.56 -23.42 -6.81
N GLN A 170 -12.41 -22.75 -6.69
CA GLN A 170 -12.03 -21.98 -5.50
C GLN A 170 -12.65 -20.58 -5.43
N ARG A 171 -13.42 -20.15 -6.44
CA ARG A 171 -13.90 -18.76 -6.54
C ARG A 171 -14.72 -18.32 -5.33
N ASN A 172 -15.71 -19.13 -4.92
CA ASN A 172 -16.61 -18.75 -3.84
C ASN A 172 -15.88 -18.71 -2.49
N ALA A 173 -15.00 -19.68 -2.23
CA ALA A 173 -14.16 -19.67 -1.03
C ALA A 173 -13.22 -18.45 -1.00
N HIS A 174 -12.63 -18.09 -2.14
CA HIS A 174 -11.78 -16.89 -2.25
C HIS A 174 -12.58 -15.61 -2.00
N LEU A 175 -13.78 -15.48 -2.58
CA LEU A 175 -14.64 -14.31 -2.34
C LEU A 175 -15.11 -14.20 -0.89
N ASP A 176 -15.33 -15.33 -0.19
CA ASP A 176 -15.63 -15.31 1.25
C ASP A 176 -14.46 -14.75 2.08
N VAL A 177 -13.22 -15.09 1.71
CA VAL A 177 -12.01 -14.50 2.32
C VAL A 177 -11.94 -13.00 2.05
N ILE A 178 -12.18 -12.55 0.82
CA ILE A 178 -12.20 -11.12 0.51
C ILE A 178 -13.32 -10.41 1.30
N ALA A 179 -14.48 -11.04 1.46
CA ALA A 179 -15.59 -10.49 2.24
C ALA A 179 -15.25 -10.35 3.73
N GLU A 180 -14.59 -11.35 4.31
CA GLU A 180 -14.05 -11.32 5.68
C GLU A 180 -13.11 -10.14 5.86
N GLN A 181 -12.13 -9.99 4.96
CA GLN A 181 -11.14 -8.91 5.04
C GLN A 181 -11.78 -7.51 4.94
N ILE A 182 -12.78 -7.32 4.07
CA ILE A 182 -13.55 -6.07 4.02
C ILE A 182 -14.30 -5.83 5.34
N ALA A 183 -14.89 -6.88 5.93
CA ALA A 183 -15.55 -6.77 7.21
C ALA A 183 -14.58 -6.40 8.34
N THR A 184 -13.33 -6.90 8.32
CA THR A 184 -12.30 -6.51 9.29
C THR A 184 -11.97 -5.01 9.24
N LEU A 185 -12.03 -4.38 8.05
CA LEU A 185 -11.89 -2.92 7.92
C LEU A 185 -13.04 -2.19 8.61
N CYS A 186 -14.27 -2.58 8.32
CA CYS A 186 -15.46 -1.98 8.94
C CYS A 186 -15.43 -2.16 10.46
N ALA A 187 -15.13 -3.37 10.93
CA ALA A 187 -15.00 -3.68 12.35
C ALA A 187 -13.91 -2.85 13.02
N THR A 188 -12.77 -2.68 12.34
CA THR A 188 -11.67 -1.85 12.82
C THR A 188 -12.09 -0.40 13.00
N LEU A 189 -12.83 0.17 12.06
CA LEU A 189 -13.38 1.53 12.16
C LEU A 189 -14.59 1.64 13.10
N GLY A 190 -15.12 0.50 13.56
CA GLY A 190 -16.38 0.40 14.30
C GLY A 190 -17.58 0.88 13.47
N GLU A 191 -17.56 0.64 12.16
CA GLU A 191 -18.58 1.03 11.19
C GLU A 191 -19.48 -0.16 10.86
N TYR A 192 -20.80 0.08 10.79
CA TYR A 192 -21.78 -0.88 10.28
C TYR A 192 -22.54 -0.25 9.10
N PRO A 193 -21.89 -0.12 7.94
CA PRO A 193 -22.41 0.67 6.83
C PRO A 193 -23.55 -0.03 6.10
N THR A 194 -24.41 0.76 5.46
CA THR A 194 -25.36 0.24 4.47
C THR A 194 -24.58 -0.21 3.23
N ILE A 195 -24.71 -1.48 2.85
CA ILE A 195 -24.04 -2.01 1.65
C ILE A 195 -24.82 -1.64 0.39
N ARG A 196 -24.12 -1.10 -0.61
CA ARG A 196 -24.62 -0.90 -1.97
C ARG A 196 -23.67 -1.57 -2.96
N TYR A 197 -24.18 -1.97 -4.11
CA TYR A 197 -23.39 -2.59 -5.18
C TYR A 197 -23.90 -2.19 -6.56
N ARG A 198 -23.05 -2.32 -7.59
CA ARG A 198 -23.44 -2.11 -9.00
C ARG A 198 -24.25 -3.30 -9.51
N VAL A 199 -25.50 -3.05 -9.92
CA VAL A 199 -26.49 -4.09 -10.28
C VAL A 199 -26.20 -4.76 -11.63
N GLU A 200 -25.47 -4.08 -12.52
CA GLU A 200 -25.16 -4.62 -13.87
C GLU A 200 -24.30 -5.89 -13.86
N ASN A 201 -23.60 -6.16 -12.75
CA ASN A 201 -22.83 -7.38 -12.58
C ASN A 201 -23.52 -8.25 -11.52
N GLU A 202 -24.22 -9.29 -11.96
CA GLU A 202 -25.01 -10.17 -11.07
C GLU A 202 -24.18 -10.78 -9.93
N LYS A 203 -22.89 -11.05 -10.17
CA LYS A 203 -21.96 -11.59 -9.16
C LYS A 203 -21.73 -10.65 -7.99
N MET A 204 -21.94 -9.34 -8.18
CA MET A 204 -21.79 -8.34 -7.12
C MET A 204 -22.86 -8.45 -6.04
N ALA A 205 -24.06 -8.93 -6.39
CA ALA A 205 -25.12 -9.16 -5.41
C ALA A 205 -24.73 -10.28 -4.44
N GLU A 206 -24.21 -11.40 -4.95
CA GLU A 206 -23.71 -12.52 -4.14
C GLU A 206 -22.56 -12.08 -3.23
N PHE A 207 -21.60 -11.32 -3.78
CA PHE A 207 -20.48 -10.79 -3.00
C PHE A 207 -20.93 -9.79 -1.92
N ALA A 208 -21.88 -8.92 -2.23
CA ALA A 208 -22.46 -8.00 -1.24
C ALA A 208 -23.15 -8.75 -0.09
N GLN A 209 -23.85 -9.85 -0.39
CA GLN A 209 -24.45 -10.70 0.63
C GLN A 209 -23.40 -11.37 1.51
N ALA A 210 -22.29 -11.86 0.94
CA ALA A 210 -21.18 -12.41 1.71
C ALA A 210 -20.61 -11.36 2.68
N VAL A 211 -20.32 -10.14 2.21
CA VAL A 211 -19.85 -9.03 3.07
C VAL A 211 -20.88 -8.71 4.16
N GLN A 212 -22.17 -8.65 3.83
CA GLN A 212 -23.23 -8.40 4.82
C GLN A 212 -23.24 -9.47 5.92
N GLN A 213 -23.09 -10.74 5.56
CA GLN A 213 -23.06 -11.83 6.53
C GLN A 213 -21.89 -11.70 7.51
N LYS A 214 -20.70 -11.33 7.02
CA LYS A 214 -19.53 -11.07 7.88
C LYS A 214 -19.76 -9.88 8.80
N LEU A 215 -20.30 -8.76 8.29
CA LEU A 215 -20.63 -7.60 9.12
C LEU A 215 -21.67 -7.93 10.20
N ASN A 216 -22.66 -8.77 9.89
CA ASN A 216 -23.66 -9.21 10.88
C ASN A 216 -23.01 -9.98 12.03
N GLN A 217 -21.99 -10.80 11.76
CA GLN A 217 -21.25 -11.53 12.79
C GLN A 217 -20.51 -10.56 13.71
N TYR A 218 -19.75 -9.63 13.13
CA TYR A 218 -19.06 -8.58 13.89
C TYR A 218 -19.99 -7.69 14.72
N LYS A 219 -21.17 -7.34 14.18
CA LYS A 219 -22.19 -6.56 14.90
C LYS A 219 -22.86 -7.35 16.02
N ALA A 220 -22.95 -8.68 15.89
CA ALA A 220 -23.45 -9.55 16.95
C ALA A 220 -22.47 -9.63 18.13
N ASP A 221 -21.17 -9.65 17.83
CA ASP A 221 -20.11 -9.67 18.84
C ASP A 221 -19.89 -8.30 19.50
N ASP A 222 -20.03 -7.22 18.72
CA ASP A 222 -19.98 -5.84 19.20
C ASP A 222 -21.24 -5.05 18.81
N ALA A 223 -22.20 -5.01 19.74
CA ALA A 223 -23.44 -4.27 19.57
C ALA A 223 -23.23 -2.76 19.38
N THR A 224 -22.07 -2.18 19.73
CA THR A 224 -21.78 -0.75 19.57
C THR A 224 -21.31 -0.37 18.15
N MET A 225 -21.02 -1.36 17.30
CA MET A 225 -20.54 -1.12 15.93
C MET A 225 -21.56 -0.33 15.10
N GLY A 226 -21.16 0.82 14.56
CA GLY A 226 -22.05 1.70 13.80
C GLY A 226 -23.01 2.54 14.65
N GLU A 227 -22.85 2.60 15.98
CA GLU A 227 -23.61 3.52 16.82
C GLU A 227 -23.16 4.98 16.62
N GLY A 228 -24.13 5.90 16.66
CA GLY A 228 -23.92 7.34 16.49
C GLY A 228 -24.58 7.90 15.23
N THR A 229 -24.97 9.18 15.28
CA THR A 229 -25.72 9.84 14.20
C THR A 229 -24.98 9.92 12.87
N ASP A 230 -23.65 9.94 12.92
CA ASP A 230 -22.80 10.02 11.74
C ASP A 230 -22.53 8.63 11.16
N LYS A 231 -22.20 7.65 12.01
CA LYS A 231 -21.96 6.25 11.61
C LYS A 231 -23.18 5.56 11.02
N ALA A 232 -24.38 5.93 11.50
CA ALA A 232 -25.64 5.44 10.93
C ALA A 232 -25.86 5.85 9.46
N LYS A 233 -25.09 6.80 8.92
CA LYS A 233 -25.15 7.27 7.53
C LYS A 233 -24.06 6.66 6.64
N SER A 234 -23.17 5.84 7.20
CA SER A 234 -22.06 5.23 6.48
C SER A 234 -22.57 4.29 5.39
N ILE A 235 -21.90 4.32 4.24
CA ILE A 235 -22.21 3.49 3.07
C ILE A 235 -20.94 2.77 2.63
N LEU A 236 -21.07 1.47 2.36
CA LEU A 236 -20.04 0.66 1.71
C LEU A 236 -20.52 0.35 0.29
N LEU A 237 -19.90 0.98 -0.69
CA LEU A 237 -20.20 0.76 -2.10
C LEU A 237 -19.22 -0.25 -2.69
N LEU A 238 -19.74 -1.38 -3.19
CA LEU A 238 -18.97 -2.42 -3.85
C LEU A 238 -19.08 -2.26 -5.37
N LEU A 239 -17.92 -2.18 -6.03
CA LEU A 239 -17.79 -2.00 -7.48
C LEU A 239 -16.89 -3.10 -8.05
N ASP A 240 -17.22 -3.56 -9.25
CA ASP A 240 -16.34 -4.38 -10.07
C ASP A 240 -15.50 -3.48 -11.00
N ARG A 241 -14.27 -3.85 -11.34
CA ARG A 241 -13.36 -3.04 -12.19
C ARG A 241 -13.96 -2.62 -13.53
N GLY A 242 -14.88 -3.41 -14.09
CA GLY A 242 -15.56 -3.11 -15.34
C GLY A 242 -16.46 -1.87 -15.26
N PHE A 243 -16.71 -1.35 -14.06
CA PHE A 243 -17.53 -0.17 -13.87
C PHE A 243 -17.00 1.07 -14.60
N ASP A 244 -15.67 1.16 -14.67
CA ASP A 244 -14.88 2.17 -15.33
C ASP A 244 -13.57 1.54 -15.79
N ALA A 245 -13.49 1.25 -17.09
CA ALA A 245 -12.30 0.73 -17.75
C ALA A 245 -11.44 1.83 -18.39
N VAL A 246 -11.86 3.10 -18.36
CA VAL A 246 -11.15 4.23 -18.97
C VAL A 246 -10.07 4.75 -18.04
N SER A 247 -10.42 5.10 -16.80
CA SER A 247 -9.48 5.67 -15.82
C SER A 247 -8.19 4.85 -15.59
N PRO A 248 -8.19 3.50 -15.50
CA PRO A 248 -6.96 2.75 -15.25
C PRO A 248 -6.07 2.63 -16.50
N LEU A 249 -6.53 3.09 -17.67
CA LEU A 249 -5.79 3.08 -18.93
C LEU A 249 -5.20 4.44 -19.28
N LEU A 250 -5.66 5.53 -18.67
CA LEU A 250 -5.18 6.88 -18.98
C LEU A 250 -3.80 7.14 -18.41
N HIS A 251 -2.95 7.83 -19.17
CA HIS A 251 -1.75 8.45 -18.62
C HIS A 251 -2.15 9.62 -17.72
N GLU A 252 -2.01 9.44 -16.42
CA GLU A 252 -2.34 10.46 -15.42
C GLU A 252 -1.16 11.40 -15.16
N LEU A 253 -1.46 12.68 -14.95
CA LEU A 253 -0.46 13.75 -14.81
C LEU A 253 -0.37 14.32 -13.39
N THR A 254 -1.00 13.65 -12.42
CA THR A 254 -0.77 13.90 -11.00
C THR A 254 0.49 13.19 -10.53
N PHE A 255 1.22 13.78 -9.58
CA PHE A 255 2.60 13.39 -9.27
C PHE A 255 2.78 11.89 -8.97
N GLN A 256 1.97 11.35 -8.06
CA GLN A 256 2.04 9.93 -7.70
C GLN A 256 1.60 9.01 -8.84
N ALA A 257 0.48 9.31 -9.49
CA ALA A 257 -0.01 8.46 -10.58
C ALA A 257 0.99 8.43 -11.74
N MET A 258 1.49 9.59 -12.14
CA MET A 258 2.50 9.73 -13.20
C MET A 258 3.81 9.01 -12.85
N ALA A 259 4.28 9.14 -11.60
CA ALA A 259 5.51 8.48 -11.17
C ALA A 259 5.38 6.95 -11.19
N HIS A 260 4.25 6.40 -10.72
CA HIS A 260 4.01 4.95 -10.74
C HIS A 260 3.75 4.38 -12.14
N ASP A 261 3.22 5.19 -13.07
CA ASP A 261 3.00 4.78 -14.47
C ASP A 261 4.31 4.80 -15.28
N LEU A 262 5.08 5.89 -15.17
CA LEU A 262 6.24 6.13 -16.04
C LEU A 262 7.58 5.64 -15.48
N LEU A 263 7.72 5.48 -14.17
CA LEU A 263 8.98 5.12 -13.53
C LEU A 263 8.94 3.70 -12.96
N LYS A 264 10.14 3.13 -12.76
CA LYS A 264 10.29 1.80 -12.13
C LYS A 264 10.18 1.93 -10.62
N ILE A 265 8.94 1.96 -10.13
CA ILE A 265 8.61 1.93 -8.70
C ILE A 265 8.01 0.56 -8.37
N GLU A 266 8.72 -0.23 -7.56
CA GLU A 266 8.29 -1.57 -7.18
C GLU A 266 8.01 -1.63 -5.68
N ASN A 267 6.80 -1.98 -5.28
CA ASN A 267 6.36 -1.98 -3.87
C ASN A 267 6.67 -0.64 -3.18
N ASP A 268 6.35 0.47 -3.86
CA ASP A 268 6.60 1.84 -3.40
C ASP A 268 8.08 2.19 -3.20
N VAL A 269 9.00 1.32 -3.65
CA VAL A 269 10.44 1.57 -3.60
C VAL A 269 10.89 2.16 -4.92
N PHE A 270 11.37 3.39 -4.85
CA PHE A 270 12.03 4.07 -5.96
C PHE A 270 13.56 3.95 -5.82
N GLU A 271 14.23 3.58 -6.91
CA GLU A 271 15.68 3.46 -6.98
C GLU A 271 16.24 4.57 -7.86
N TYR A 272 17.12 5.41 -7.31
CA TYR A 272 17.76 6.50 -8.05
C TYR A 272 19.26 6.56 -7.79
N GLU A 273 19.98 7.12 -8.76
CA GLU A 273 21.43 7.27 -8.68
C GLU A 273 21.79 8.59 -8.00
N VAL A 274 22.55 8.50 -6.90
CA VAL A 274 23.10 9.68 -6.24
C VAL A 274 24.48 9.97 -6.81
N GLN A 275 24.66 11.15 -7.40
CA GLN A 275 25.97 11.63 -7.80
C GLN A 275 26.75 12.04 -6.54
N THR A 276 27.71 11.22 -6.12
CA THR A 276 28.62 11.58 -5.04
C THR A 276 29.53 12.74 -5.50
N PRO A 277 29.65 13.83 -4.74
CA PRO A 277 30.34 15.04 -5.19
C PRO A 277 31.87 14.97 -5.31
N ALA A 278 32.46 13.78 -5.17
CA ALA A 278 33.90 13.56 -5.22
C ALA A 278 34.20 12.15 -5.75
N ALA A 279 34.40 12.01 -7.06
CA ALA A 279 35.35 11.09 -7.69
C ALA A 279 35.10 11.05 -9.19
N ASP A 280 36.19 10.87 -9.93
CA ASP A 280 36.20 10.42 -11.32
C ASP A 280 35.18 9.28 -11.53
N PRO A 281 34.26 9.37 -12.52
CA PRO A 281 33.23 8.34 -12.76
C PRO A 281 33.79 6.94 -13.06
N LYS A 282 35.11 6.80 -13.28
CA LYS A 282 35.79 5.51 -13.40
C LYS A 282 36.19 4.86 -12.06
N ILE A 283 36.24 5.62 -10.96
CA ILE A 283 36.81 5.18 -9.67
C ILE A 283 35.73 4.85 -8.64
N ASN A 284 34.62 5.61 -8.60
CA ASN A 284 33.46 5.30 -7.75
C ASN A 284 32.19 5.30 -8.62
N PRO A 285 31.59 4.13 -8.90
CA PRO A 285 30.33 4.08 -9.63
C PRO A 285 29.22 4.80 -8.85
N ALA A 286 28.24 5.34 -9.57
CA ALA A 286 27.07 5.96 -8.97
C ALA A 286 26.43 5.00 -7.96
N GLN A 287 26.25 5.46 -6.72
CA GLN A 287 25.56 4.65 -5.71
C GLN A 287 24.07 4.72 -5.99
N LYS A 288 23.47 3.54 -6.15
CA LYS A 288 22.02 3.40 -6.23
C LYS A 288 21.45 3.46 -4.83
N GLN A 289 20.55 4.40 -4.61
CA GLN A 289 19.82 4.55 -3.36
C GLN A 289 18.37 4.11 -3.57
N LYS A 290 17.88 3.28 -2.65
CA LYS A 290 16.47 2.87 -2.58
C LYS A 290 15.75 3.69 -1.53
N VAL A 291 14.63 4.28 -1.90
CA VAL A 291 13.77 5.04 -0.99
C VAL A 291 12.34 4.56 -1.10
N LEU A 292 11.70 4.41 0.05
CA LEU A 292 10.29 4.08 0.16
C LEU A 292 9.45 5.37 0.07
N LEU A 293 8.47 5.38 -0.82
CA LEU A 293 7.52 6.48 -1.00
C LEU A 293 6.25 6.20 -0.18
N ASP A 294 6.21 6.67 1.05
CA ASP A 294 5.12 6.41 2.00
C ASP A 294 4.66 7.69 2.74
N GLU A 295 3.71 7.56 3.67
CA GLU A 295 3.23 8.71 4.47
C GLU A 295 4.20 9.15 5.58
N ASN A 296 5.38 8.53 5.72
CA ASN A 296 6.43 9.03 6.61
C ASN A 296 7.23 10.17 5.97
N ASP A 297 7.12 10.34 4.66
CA ASP A 297 7.61 11.50 3.93
C ASP A 297 6.51 12.57 3.81
N GLU A 298 6.59 13.59 4.65
CA GLU A 298 5.63 14.70 4.66
C GLU A 298 5.57 15.42 3.30
N LEU A 299 6.70 15.56 2.61
CA LEU A 299 6.77 16.22 1.33
C LEU A 299 6.07 15.39 0.24
N TRP A 300 6.23 14.06 0.27
CA TRP A 300 5.47 13.16 -0.59
C TRP A 300 3.96 13.33 -0.40
N THR A 301 3.48 13.30 0.85
CA THR A 301 2.04 13.44 1.14
C THR A 301 1.44 14.77 0.68
N GLU A 302 2.25 15.83 0.66
CA GLU A 302 1.83 17.16 0.19
C GLU A 302 1.84 17.27 -1.34
N LEU A 303 2.79 16.63 -2.01
CA LEU A 303 2.98 16.74 -3.45
C LEU A 303 2.23 15.69 -4.26
N ARG A 304 1.94 14.50 -3.70
CA ARG A 304 1.50 13.30 -4.44
C ARG A 304 0.27 13.51 -5.33
N HIS A 305 -0.63 14.42 -4.97
CA HIS A 305 -1.85 14.70 -5.75
C HIS A 305 -1.79 16.01 -6.54
N GLN A 306 -0.66 16.71 -6.54
CA GLN A 306 -0.47 17.90 -7.36
C GLN A 306 -0.21 17.50 -8.82
N HIS A 307 -0.70 18.31 -9.76
CA HIS A 307 -0.37 18.17 -11.17
C HIS A 307 1.14 18.39 -11.38
N ILE A 308 1.78 17.57 -12.21
CA ILE A 308 3.25 17.57 -12.41
C ILE A 308 3.81 18.96 -12.77
N ALA A 309 3.08 19.74 -13.58
CA ALA A 309 3.47 21.10 -13.96
C ALA A 309 3.62 22.06 -12.76
N ALA A 310 2.95 21.79 -11.64
CA ALA A 310 3.06 22.59 -10.42
C ALA A 310 4.16 22.05 -9.48
N VAL A 311 4.44 20.75 -9.49
CA VAL A 311 5.33 20.07 -8.52
C VAL A 311 6.72 20.71 -8.45
N THR A 312 7.40 20.90 -9.58
CA THR A 312 8.75 21.50 -9.61
C THR A 312 8.76 22.91 -9.05
N LYS A 313 7.70 23.69 -9.32
CA LYS A 313 7.53 25.04 -8.78
C LYS A 313 7.30 24.98 -7.27
N SER A 314 6.42 24.10 -6.81
CA SER A 314 6.14 23.87 -5.38
C SER A 314 7.43 23.52 -4.61
N ILE A 315 8.23 22.60 -5.14
CA ILE A 315 9.53 22.21 -4.54
C ILE A 315 10.49 23.40 -4.51
N THR A 316 10.63 24.14 -5.62
CA THR A 316 11.54 25.29 -5.71
C THR A 316 11.15 26.39 -4.71
N THR A 317 9.86 26.67 -4.57
CA THR A 317 9.35 27.63 -3.57
C THR A 317 9.69 27.16 -2.15
N LYS A 318 9.47 25.89 -1.82
CA LYS A 318 9.80 25.35 -0.49
C LYS A 318 11.29 25.42 -0.18
N ILE A 319 12.16 25.16 -1.15
CA ILE A 319 13.61 25.28 -0.95
C ILE A 319 14.02 26.72 -0.65
N LYS A 320 13.40 27.70 -1.33
CA LYS A 320 13.63 29.13 -1.07
C LYS A 320 13.14 29.52 0.33
N ASP A 321 11.92 29.13 0.68
CA ASP A 321 11.35 29.39 2.00
C ASP A 321 12.20 28.78 3.12
N PHE A 322 12.67 27.55 2.91
CA PHE A 322 13.60 26.88 3.81
C PHE A 322 14.91 27.66 3.98
N ALA A 323 15.53 28.11 2.88
CA ALA A 323 16.77 28.88 2.93
C ALA A 323 16.62 30.21 3.67
N ILE A 324 15.49 30.91 3.46
CA ILE A 324 15.12 32.15 4.17
C ILE A 324 14.95 31.88 5.67
N GLN A 325 14.15 30.88 6.02
CA GLN A 325 13.89 30.52 7.43
C GLN A 325 15.17 30.15 8.18
N LYS A 326 16.09 29.42 7.53
CA LYS A 326 17.35 29.01 8.14
C LYS A 326 18.46 30.06 8.03
N ARG A 327 18.17 31.26 7.51
CA ARG A 327 19.09 32.40 7.35
C ARG A 327 20.37 32.02 6.61
N VAL A 328 20.21 31.24 5.54
CA VAL A 328 21.33 30.85 4.67
C VAL A 328 21.76 32.08 3.88
N LYS A 329 22.80 32.78 4.36
CA LYS A 329 23.42 33.89 3.65
C LYS A 329 23.85 33.40 2.25
N ASP A 330 23.50 34.15 1.20
CA ASP A 330 23.74 33.93 -0.25
C ASP A 330 22.68 33.22 -1.12
N THR A 331 21.42 33.03 -0.70
CA THR A 331 20.39 32.43 -1.60
C THR A 331 19.68 33.39 -2.56
N ASP A 332 20.08 34.66 -2.59
CA ASP A 332 19.34 35.74 -3.24
C ASP A 332 19.57 35.88 -4.76
N ARG A 333 19.97 34.81 -5.49
CA ARG A 333 20.47 34.98 -6.87
C ARG A 333 19.93 34.08 -7.99
N SER A 334 18.93 33.22 -7.79
CA SER A 334 18.29 32.58 -8.95
C SER A 334 16.80 32.28 -8.77
N GLU A 335 16.02 32.57 -9.82
CA GLU A 335 14.63 32.14 -9.91
C GLU A 335 14.50 30.61 -10.01
N ARG A 336 15.52 29.94 -10.56
CA ARG A 336 15.60 28.48 -10.73
C ARG A 336 16.63 27.88 -9.77
N THR A 337 16.17 27.04 -8.86
CA THR A 337 17.04 26.17 -8.04
C THR A 337 17.32 24.89 -8.81
N THR A 338 18.58 24.52 -8.98
CA THR A 338 18.99 23.29 -9.68
C THR A 338 19.40 22.18 -8.71
N MET A 339 19.46 20.93 -9.18
CA MET A 339 20.01 19.81 -8.41
C MET A 339 21.45 20.04 -7.90
N LYS A 340 22.24 20.83 -8.63
CA LYS A 340 23.59 21.23 -8.20
C LYS A 340 23.54 22.16 -6.99
N ASP A 341 22.60 23.10 -6.97
CA ASP A 341 22.41 24.03 -5.85
C ASP A 341 21.95 23.29 -4.59
N LEU A 342 21.01 22.34 -4.74
CA LEU A 342 20.59 21.44 -3.67
C LEU A 342 21.75 20.62 -3.10
N SER A 343 22.58 20.04 -3.98
CA SER A 343 23.77 19.28 -3.56
C SER A 343 24.77 20.12 -2.77
N LEU A 344 24.94 21.40 -3.14
CA LEU A 344 25.78 22.35 -2.41
C LEU A 344 25.17 22.74 -1.06
N MET A 345 23.85 22.92 -0.99
CA MET A 345 23.15 23.19 0.27
C MET A 345 23.28 22.03 1.26
N ILE A 346 23.15 20.78 0.79
CA ILE A 346 23.34 19.58 1.63
C ILE A 346 24.73 19.58 2.28
N LYS A 347 25.78 19.92 1.51
CA LYS A 347 27.15 20.02 2.04
C LYS A 347 27.32 21.14 3.07
N LYS A 348 26.72 22.31 2.82
CA LYS A 348 26.85 23.49 3.70
C LYS A 348 26.05 23.34 4.99
N MET A 349 25.03 22.48 5.01
CA MET A 349 24.08 22.34 6.12
C MET A 349 23.82 20.87 6.48
N PRO A 350 24.83 20.15 7.02
CA PRO A 350 24.69 18.74 7.39
C PRO A 350 23.57 18.51 8.43
N GLN A 351 23.30 19.47 9.31
CA GLN A 351 22.22 19.39 10.30
C GLN A 351 20.81 19.33 9.69
N TYR A 352 20.65 19.72 8.41
CA TYR A 352 19.38 19.68 7.68
C TYR A 352 19.39 18.67 6.53
N GLN A 353 20.35 17.75 6.52
CA GLN A 353 20.54 16.79 5.43
C GLN A 353 19.28 15.96 5.14
N LYS A 354 18.53 15.54 6.16
CA LYS A 354 17.29 14.77 5.98
C LYS A 354 16.26 15.52 5.13
N GLU A 355 16.01 16.79 5.44
CA GLU A 355 15.01 17.62 4.74
C GLU A 355 15.47 17.97 3.32
N LEU A 356 16.74 18.35 3.17
CA LEU A 356 17.32 18.65 1.86
C LEU A 356 17.38 17.42 0.94
N ASN A 357 17.63 16.23 1.49
CA ASN A 357 17.56 14.97 0.74
C ASN A 357 16.13 14.67 0.25
N ALA A 358 15.10 15.01 1.05
CA ALA A 358 13.71 14.86 0.61
C ALA A 358 13.39 15.80 -0.56
N TYR A 359 13.79 17.08 -0.50
CA TYR A 359 13.64 17.99 -1.65
C TYR A 359 14.35 17.48 -2.90
N ALA A 360 15.58 16.99 -2.75
CA ALA A 360 16.37 16.44 -3.86
C ALA A 360 15.72 15.19 -4.48
N LEU A 361 15.20 14.29 -3.65
CA LEU A 361 14.46 13.10 -4.09
C LEU A 361 13.26 13.47 -4.96
N HIS A 362 12.36 14.29 -4.43
CA HIS A 362 11.11 14.64 -5.14
C HIS A 362 11.36 15.49 -6.39
N PHE A 363 12.40 16.34 -6.36
CA PHE A 363 12.84 17.06 -7.56
C PHE A 363 13.32 16.08 -8.64
N ASN A 364 14.11 15.08 -8.25
CA ASN A 364 14.61 14.05 -9.17
C ASN A 364 13.48 13.20 -9.75
N ILE A 365 12.51 12.77 -8.94
CA ILE A 365 11.32 12.04 -9.40
C ILE A 365 10.56 12.89 -10.43
N ALA A 366 10.28 14.16 -10.13
CA ALA A 366 9.56 15.04 -11.04
C ALA A 366 10.31 15.27 -12.36
N GLU A 367 11.63 15.46 -12.30
CA GLU A 367 12.49 15.59 -13.48
C GLU A 367 12.48 14.31 -14.33
N GLN A 368 12.58 13.13 -13.71
CA GLN A 368 12.50 11.85 -14.41
C GLN A 368 11.13 11.64 -15.06
N CYS A 369 10.03 11.96 -14.38
CA CYS A 369 8.68 11.90 -14.95
C CYS A 369 8.57 12.76 -16.22
N MET A 370 9.01 14.02 -16.15
CA MET A 370 8.95 14.94 -17.30
C MET A 370 9.85 14.51 -18.46
N ASN A 371 11.02 13.96 -18.15
CA ASN A 371 11.94 13.44 -19.15
C ASN A 371 11.36 12.21 -19.86
N THR A 372 10.81 11.24 -19.12
CA THR A 372 10.16 10.06 -19.69
C THR A 372 8.95 10.46 -20.52
N TYR A 373 8.08 11.33 -19.98
CA TYR A 373 6.91 11.85 -20.70
C TYR A 373 7.27 12.50 -22.04
N THR A 374 8.31 13.34 -22.07
CA THR A 374 8.72 14.01 -23.31
C THR A 374 9.37 13.03 -24.29
N LYS A 375 10.20 12.12 -23.78
CA LYS A 375 10.93 11.14 -24.58
C LYS A 375 9.98 10.15 -25.26
N ASP A 376 8.95 9.71 -24.56
CA ASP A 376 8.07 8.63 -25.00
C ASP A 376 6.81 9.18 -25.71
N SER A 377 6.86 10.43 -26.21
CA SER A 377 5.75 11.11 -26.90
C SER A 377 4.45 11.20 -26.08
N GLY A 378 4.59 11.34 -24.75
CA GLY A 378 3.49 11.44 -23.80
C GLY A 378 2.52 12.58 -24.10
N ASP A 379 2.99 13.68 -24.69
CA ASP A 379 2.16 14.81 -25.15
C ASP A 379 1.15 14.40 -26.22
N LYS A 380 1.60 13.61 -27.20
CA LYS A 380 0.74 13.12 -28.28
C LYS A 380 -0.18 12.01 -27.78
N LEU A 381 0.33 11.11 -26.95
CA LEU A 381 -0.45 10.02 -26.34
C LEU A 381 -1.59 10.61 -25.51
N CYS A 382 -1.29 11.47 -24.54
CA CYS A 382 -2.28 12.09 -23.66
C CYS A 382 -3.34 12.87 -24.45
N SER A 383 -2.94 13.60 -25.50
CA SER A 383 -3.88 14.33 -26.35
C SER A 383 -4.92 13.39 -26.98
N VAL A 384 -4.49 12.25 -27.55
CA VAL A 384 -5.40 11.26 -28.13
C VAL A 384 -6.21 10.55 -27.06
N GLU A 385 -5.60 10.19 -25.93
CA GLU A 385 -6.29 9.52 -24.82
C GLU A 385 -7.41 10.38 -24.23
N GLN A 386 -7.16 11.66 -23.97
CA GLN A 386 -8.17 12.59 -23.43
C GLN A 386 -9.31 12.79 -24.42
N ASN A 387 -8.98 12.95 -25.70
CA ASN A 387 -9.97 13.01 -26.78
C ASN A 387 -10.87 11.76 -26.81
N LEU A 388 -10.30 10.56 -26.65
CA LEU A 388 -11.06 9.30 -26.63
C LEU A 388 -11.90 9.16 -25.36
N ALA A 389 -11.35 9.48 -24.20
CA ALA A 389 -12.04 9.41 -22.92
C ALA A 389 -13.22 10.38 -22.82
N MET A 390 -13.03 11.62 -23.29
CA MET A 390 -14.05 12.67 -23.22
C MET A 390 -15.03 12.64 -24.39
N GLY A 391 -14.60 12.15 -25.55
CA GLY A 391 -15.36 12.20 -26.81
C GLY A 391 -15.44 13.59 -27.46
N THR A 392 -14.76 14.58 -26.87
CA THR A 392 -14.61 15.95 -27.36
C THR A 392 -13.16 16.39 -27.31
N ASP A 393 -12.79 17.36 -28.14
CA ASP A 393 -11.50 18.03 -28.09
C ASP A 393 -11.43 19.06 -26.95
N PRO A 394 -10.26 19.72 -26.71
CA PRO A 394 -10.11 20.73 -25.66
C PRO A 394 -11.07 21.92 -25.78
N GLU A 395 -11.55 22.21 -26.98
CA GLU A 395 -12.54 23.26 -27.28
C GLU A 395 -13.99 22.79 -27.01
N GLY A 396 -14.20 21.51 -26.73
CA GLY A 396 -15.51 20.89 -26.47
C GLY A 396 -16.24 20.41 -27.72
N GLU A 397 -15.57 20.42 -28.89
CA GLU A 397 -16.14 19.96 -30.15
C GLU A 397 -16.01 18.44 -30.28
N ARG A 398 -17.02 17.82 -30.89
CA ARG A 398 -17.01 16.36 -31.09
C ARG A 398 -15.93 15.96 -32.10
N ILE A 399 -15.16 14.95 -31.74
CA ILE A 399 -14.12 14.40 -32.61
C ILE A 399 -14.77 13.65 -33.77
N LYS A 400 -14.46 14.06 -35.00
CA LYS A 400 -15.05 13.47 -36.22
C LYS A 400 -14.22 12.33 -36.80
N ASP A 401 -12.90 12.50 -36.83
CA ASP A 401 -11.96 11.54 -37.43
C ASP A 401 -10.91 11.10 -36.40
N HIS A 402 -11.23 10.04 -35.66
CA HIS A 402 -10.32 9.48 -34.67
C HIS A 402 -9.10 8.81 -35.31
N MET A 403 -9.27 8.21 -36.50
CA MET A 403 -8.20 7.45 -37.17
C MET A 403 -7.05 8.34 -37.60
N ARG A 404 -7.35 9.57 -38.02
CA ARG A 404 -6.34 10.57 -38.35
C ARG A 404 -5.33 10.81 -37.23
N ASN A 405 -5.76 10.71 -35.97
CA ASN A 405 -4.89 10.94 -34.81
C ASN A 405 -4.31 9.63 -34.24
N ILE A 406 -5.05 8.52 -34.34
CA ILE A 406 -4.61 7.21 -33.80
C ILE A 406 -3.57 6.54 -34.70
N VAL A 407 -3.81 6.48 -36.03
CA VAL A 407 -2.96 5.73 -36.96
C VAL A 407 -1.49 6.16 -36.92
N PRO A 408 -1.14 7.46 -36.86
CA PRO A 408 0.25 7.89 -36.73
C PRO A 408 0.94 7.31 -35.49
N LEU A 409 0.24 7.23 -34.36
CA LEU A 409 0.79 6.69 -33.11
C LEU A 409 0.98 5.16 -33.18
N LEU A 410 0.07 4.44 -33.84
CA LEU A 410 0.20 3.00 -34.01
C LEU A 410 1.35 2.62 -34.95
N LEU A 411 1.60 3.44 -35.98
CA LEU A 411 2.69 3.24 -36.94
C LEU A 411 4.05 3.66 -36.41
N ASP A 412 4.12 4.52 -35.39
CA ASP A 412 5.37 4.98 -34.80
C ASP A 412 6.07 3.82 -34.06
N THR A 413 7.24 3.40 -34.56
CA THR A 413 8.02 2.31 -33.97
C THR A 413 8.71 2.68 -32.66
N ALA A 414 8.77 3.97 -32.31
CA ALA A 414 9.35 4.45 -31.06
C ALA A 414 8.38 4.32 -29.86
N ILE A 415 7.07 4.25 -30.12
CA ILE A 415 6.04 4.12 -29.09
C ILE A 415 5.94 2.66 -28.63
N ALA A 416 5.87 2.46 -27.31
CA ALA A 416 5.78 1.14 -26.70
C ALA A 416 4.50 0.40 -27.08
N ILE A 417 4.53 -0.93 -26.99
CA ILE A 417 3.38 -1.77 -27.37
C ILE A 417 2.23 -1.53 -26.39
N GLU A 418 2.56 -1.39 -25.11
CA GLU A 418 1.63 -1.14 -24.02
C GLU A 418 0.84 0.15 -24.24
N ASP A 419 1.48 1.23 -24.68
CA ASP A 419 0.81 2.51 -24.97
C ASP A 419 -0.12 2.41 -26.18
N LYS A 420 0.30 1.67 -27.21
CA LYS A 420 -0.58 1.38 -28.36
C LYS A 420 -1.80 0.58 -27.93
N LEU A 421 -1.63 -0.40 -27.05
CA LEU A 421 -2.73 -1.18 -26.50
C LEU A 421 -3.68 -0.31 -25.68
N ARG A 422 -3.17 0.63 -24.85
CA ARG A 422 -3.99 1.61 -24.11
C ARG A 422 -4.86 2.42 -25.07
N ILE A 423 -4.28 3.00 -26.12
CA ILE A 423 -5.03 3.77 -27.12
C ILE A 423 -6.09 2.91 -27.82
N ILE A 424 -5.73 1.69 -28.23
CA ILE A 424 -6.68 0.77 -28.87
C ILE A 424 -7.84 0.49 -27.92
N MET A 425 -7.57 0.09 -26.68
CA MET A 425 -8.61 -0.20 -25.68
C MET A 425 -9.50 1.02 -25.43
N LEU A 426 -8.94 2.22 -25.29
CA LEU A 426 -9.71 3.46 -25.14
C LEU A 426 -10.58 3.75 -26.36
N TYR A 427 -10.09 3.50 -27.57
CA TYR A 427 -10.90 3.64 -28.78
C TYR A 427 -12.07 2.64 -28.82
N ILE A 428 -11.82 1.38 -28.44
CA ILE A 428 -12.86 0.34 -28.35
C ILE A 428 -13.94 0.76 -27.34
N LEU A 429 -13.52 1.22 -26.16
CA LEU A 429 -14.41 1.70 -25.11
C LEU A 429 -15.21 2.92 -25.57
N HIS A 430 -14.57 3.90 -26.20
CA HIS A 430 -15.23 5.08 -26.76
C HIS A 430 -16.32 4.71 -27.78
N LYS A 431 -16.06 3.71 -28.62
CA LYS A 431 -17.02 3.20 -29.61
C LYS A 431 -18.04 2.21 -29.02
N ASN A 432 -17.98 1.88 -27.73
CA ASN A 432 -18.78 0.84 -27.10
C ASN A 432 -18.70 -0.51 -27.85
N GLY A 433 -17.53 -0.85 -28.38
CA GLY A 433 -17.34 -2.06 -29.19
C GLY A 433 -17.99 -2.06 -30.58
N ASN A 434 -18.58 -0.94 -31.02
CA ASN A 434 -19.21 -0.82 -32.33
C ASN A 434 -18.22 -0.25 -33.35
N PHE A 435 -17.74 -1.09 -34.27
CA PHE A 435 -16.79 -0.70 -35.34
C PHE A 435 -17.45 -0.51 -36.71
N ASN A 436 -18.79 -0.47 -36.76
CA ASN A 436 -19.55 -0.24 -37.99
C ASN A 436 -19.56 1.23 -38.42
#